data_AF-A0A832M4A2-F1
#
_entry.id   AF-A0A832M4A2-F1
#
_cell.length_a   1.000
_cell.length_b   1.000
_cell.length_c   1.000
_cell.angle_alpha   90.00
_cell.angle_beta   90.00
_cell.angle_gamma   90.00
#
_symmetry.space_group_name_H-M   'P 1'
#
loop_
_entity.id
_entity.type
_entity.pdbx_description
1 polymer ?
#
loop_
_entity_poly.entity_id
_entity_poly.type
_entity_poly.pdbx_seq_one_letter_code
_entity_poly.pdbx_strand_id
1 'polypeptide(L)'
;NLWGIEVLNEPISPELWTAINVPKRYPAVDKAYAEGSEGVPTDFLKSFYTQAYSRIRAQAEDVPIVFHDGFRIKEWVGFFKAPDFKNIILDTHLYVMMHTVTNRDASLDDYVRHIDNEFGSTLEEMSQYFPILVGEWCLDTKSPKTTALTDQERLDYFRAIADAHFNAWKNATAWCYWSYKLHGDNPVNDLWDMGKAIELGLLPQDLLSPTGQHF
;
A
#
# COMPACT_ATOMS: atom_id res chain seq x y z
N ASN A 1 5.26 -7.22 -22.59
CA ASN A 1 5.96 -5.98 -22.19
C ASN A 1 6.04 -5.94 -20.68
N LEU A 2 7.16 -5.47 -20.13
CA LEU A 2 7.32 -5.27 -18.69
C LEU A 2 6.50 -4.05 -18.25
N TRP A 3 5.68 -4.17 -17.20
CA TRP A 3 4.84 -3.06 -16.72
C TRP A 3 5.66 -1.98 -16.02
N GLY A 4 6.63 -2.37 -15.19
CA GLY A 4 7.52 -1.43 -14.51
C GLY A 4 8.58 -2.14 -13.68
N ILE A 5 9.49 -1.36 -13.09
CA ILE A 5 10.50 -1.82 -12.13
C ILE A 5 10.41 -0.94 -10.90
N GLU A 6 10.10 -1.53 -9.75
CA GLU A 6 10.21 -0.84 -8.47
C GLU A 6 11.64 -0.89 -7.94
N VAL A 7 12.17 0.27 -7.54
CA VAL A 7 13.57 0.42 -7.16
C VAL A 7 13.88 -0.20 -5.80
N LEU A 8 12.99 0.02 -4.83
CA LEU A 8 13.16 -0.40 -3.44
C LEU A 8 11.79 -0.35 -2.74
N ASN A 9 11.37 -1.49 -2.18
CA ASN A 9 10.14 -1.57 -1.39
C ASN A 9 10.34 -1.01 0.03
N GLU A 10 9.35 -0.29 0.54
CA GLU A 10 9.22 0.14 1.94
C GLU A 10 10.51 0.65 2.65
N PRO A 11 11.25 1.63 2.10
CA PRO A 11 12.33 2.28 2.85
C PRO A 11 11.75 3.06 4.04
N ILE A 12 11.70 2.39 5.20
CA ILE A 12 11.02 2.86 6.41
C ILE A 12 11.54 4.22 6.87
N SER A 13 10.61 5.13 7.16
CA SER A 13 10.94 6.46 7.65
C SER A 13 11.51 6.46 9.08
N PRO A 14 12.39 7.40 9.49
CA PRO A 14 12.78 7.57 10.89
C PRO A 14 11.58 7.78 11.80
N GLU A 15 10.55 8.49 11.32
CA GLU A 15 9.29 8.70 12.02
C GLU A 15 8.57 7.37 12.29
N LEU A 16 8.36 6.56 11.26
CA LEU A 16 7.65 5.28 11.38
C LEU A 16 8.47 4.24 12.14
N TRP A 17 9.78 4.16 11.88
CA TRP A 17 10.72 3.31 12.61
C TRP A 17 10.59 3.49 14.12
N THR A 18 10.53 4.76 14.55
CA THR A 18 10.36 5.15 15.95
C THR A 18 8.95 4.84 16.44
N ALA A 19 7.92 5.23 15.68
CA ALA A 19 6.52 5.09 16.08
C ALA A 19 6.11 3.64 16.34
N ILE A 20 6.59 2.68 15.53
CA ILE A 20 6.27 1.26 15.71
C ILE A 20 7.29 0.49 16.55
N ASN A 21 8.35 1.17 17.01
CA ASN A 21 9.47 0.58 17.75
C ASN A 21 9.97 -0.72 17.09
N VAL A 22 10.51 -0.58 15.87
CA VAL A 22 10.95 -1.72 15.04
C VAL A 22 11.82 -2.73 15.81
N PRO A 23 12.83 -2.33 16.60
CA PRO A 23 13.66 -3.29 17.34
C PRO A 23 12.87 -4.13 18.36
N LYS A 24 11.80 -3.56 18.95
CA LYS A 24 10.92 -4.31 19.86
C LYS A 24 9.92 -5.17 19.10
N ARG A 25 9.36 -4.65 18.01
CA ARG A 25 8.35 -5.34 17.19
C ARG A 25 8.95 -6.54 16.45
N TYR A 26 10.18 -6.39 15.95
CA TYR A 26 10.92 -7.42 15.24
C TYR A 26 12.31 -7.59 15.90
N PRO A 27 12.40 -8.34 17.00
CA PRO A 27 13.66 -8.52 17.73
C PRO A 27 14.72 -9.18 16.85
N ALA A 28 15.88 -8.52 16.70
CA ALA A 28 17.01 -9.06 15.96
C ALA A 28 17.60 -10.29 16.67
N VAL A 29 17.90 -11.33 15.89
CA VAL A 29 18.63 -12.52 16.38
C VAL A 29 20.06 -12.15 16.73
N ASP A 30 20.75 -11.40 15.86
CA ASP A 30 22.08 -10.83 16.11
C ASP A 30 21.95 -9.37 16.55
N LYS A 31 22.13 -9.14 17.85
CA LYS A 31 22.01 -7.81 18.44
C LYS A 31 23.18 -6.89 18.12
N ALA A 32 24.38 -7.45 17.92
CA ALA A 32 25.58 -6.66 17.64
C ALA A 32 25.53 -6.15 16.20
N TYR A 33 25.09 -6.99 15.25
CA TYR A 33 24.88 -6.57 13.88
C TYR A 33 23.77 -5.53 13.73
N ALA A 34 22.71 -5.64 14.52
CA ALA A 34 21.59 -4.69 14.49
C ALA A 34 21.90 -3.35 15.18
N GLU A 35 22.98 -3.26 15.95
CA GLU A 35 23.36 -2.04 16.67
C GLU A 35 23.59 -0.87 15.70
N GLY A 36 22.94 0.26 15.97
CA GLY A 36 23.02 1.45 15.11
C GLY A 36 22.03 1.47 13.94
N SER A 37 21.17 0.47 13.78
CA SER A 37 20.11 0.49 12.75
C SER A 37 19.11 1.63 13.00
N GLU A 38 18.72 2.31 11.93
CA GLU A 38 17.77 3.43 11.96
C GLU A 38 16.88 3.46 10.70
N GLY A 39 15.84 4.29 10.72
CA GLY A 39 15.02 4.56 9.53
C GLY A 39 15.79 5.38 8.48
N VAL A 40 15.33 5.33 7.23
CA VAL A 40 16.01 5.92 6.07
C VAL A 40 15.72 7.43 5.96
N PRO A 41 16.73 8.31 6.09
CA PRO A 41 16.54 9.75 5.94
C PRO A 41 16.11 10.14 4.52
N THR A 42 15.23 11.14 4.40
CA THR A 42 14.68 11.58 3.10
C THR A 42 15.75 12.01 2.11
N ASP A 43 16.79 12.75 2.53
CA ASP A 43 17.86 13.20 1.64
C ASP A 43 18.70 12.04 1.08
N PHE A 44 18.94 11.02 1.92
CA PHE A 44 19.60 9.80 1.47
C PHE A 44 18.75 9.08 0.43
N LEU A 45 17.44 8.92 0.70
CA LEU A 45 16.53 8.22 -0.20
C LEU A 45 16.39 8.95 -1.55
N LYS A 46 16.29 10.28 -1.54
CA LYS A 46 16.28 11.12 -2.75
C LYS A 46 17.56 10.92 -3.57
N SER A 47 18.73 10.96 -2.94
CA SER A 47 20.01 10.69 -3.61
C SER A 47 20.07 9.28 -4.22
N PHE A 48 19.60 8.28 -3.46
CA PHE A 48 19.52 6.90 -3.92
C PHE A 48 18.58 6.74 -5.13
N TYR A 49 17.39 7.36 -5.10
CA TYR A 49 16.44 7.33 -6.20
C TYR A 49 16.93 8.02 -7.47
N THR A 50 17.57 9.20 -7.37
CA THR A 50 18.20 9.84 -8.53
C THR A 50 19.24 8.93 -9.16
N GLN A 51 20.07 8.30 -8.33
CA GLN A 51 21.10 7.37 -8.75
C GLN A 51 20.55 6.07 -9.37
N ALA A 52 19.47 5.52 -8.83
CA ALA A 52 18.79 4.34 -9.38
C ALA A 52 18.13 4.67 -10.72
N TYR A 53 17.41 5.81 -10.79
CA TYR A 53 16.80 6.32 -12.01
C TYR A 53 17.81 6.42 -13.15
N SER A 54 18.95 7.09 -12.94
CA SER A 54 19.97 7.23 -13.99
C SER A 54 20.49 5.89 -14.49
N ARG A 55 20.66 4.90 -13.60
CA ARG A 55 21.16 3.56 -13.98
C ARG A 55 20.12 2.78 -14.77
N ILE A 56 18.87 2.76 -14.32
CA ILE A 56 17.79 2.02 -14.99
C ILE A 56 17.46 2.68 -16.33
N ARG A 57 17.29 4.01 -16.37
CA ARG A 57 16.94 4.74 -17.58
C ARG A 57 18.02 4.65 -18.67
N ALA A 58 19.30 4.50 -18.30
CA ALA A 58 20.38 4.23 -19.24
C ALA A 58 20.30 2.85 -19.93
N GLN A 59 19.54 1.90 -19.38
CA GLN A 59 19.37 0.55 -19.93
C GLN A 59 17.97 0.32 -20.51
N ALA A 60 16.97 1.05 -20.03
CA ALA A 60 15.58 0.91 -20.43
C ALA A 60 14.92 2.29 -20.55
N GLU A 61 14.80 2.82 -21.77
CA GLU A 61 14.26 4.16 -22.02
C GLU A 61 12.74 4.25 -21.74
N ASP A 62 11.99 3.18 -22.05
CA ASP A 62 10.52 3.19 -22.04
C ASP A 62 9.87 2.44 -20.87
N VAL A 63 10.64 1.81 -19.99
CA VAL A 63 10.09 1.07 -18.84
C VAL A 63 9.69 2.05 -17.73
N PRO A 64 8.46 1.99 -17.20
CA PRO A 64 8.09 2.75 -16.02
C PRO A 64 8.97 2.41 -14.81
N ILE A 65 9.49 3.42 -14.13
CA ILE A 65 10.29 3.23 -12.91
C ILE A 65 9.41 3.61 -11.73
N VAL A 66 9.18 2.64 -10.85
CA VAL A 66 8.31 2.78 -9.68
C VAL A 66 9.16 3.12 -8.46
N PHE A 67 8.72 4.11 -7.68
CA PHE A 67 9.38 4.53 -6.45
C PHE A 67 8.40 4.43 -5.29
N HIS A 68 8.72 3.62 -4.28
CA HIS A 68 7.97 3.63 -3.04
C HIS A 68 8.07 5.00 -2.35
N ASP A 69 6.98 5.47 -1.77
CA ASP A 69 6.89 6.78 -1.12
C ASP A 69 7.65 6.90 0.21
N GLY A 70 8.23 5.79 0.68
CA GLY A 70 8.92 5.69 1.96
C GLY A 70 8.06 6.11 3.15
N PHE A 71 6.74 5.85 3.08
CA PHE A 71 5.72 6.25 4.06
C PHE A 71 5.53 7.76 4.18
N ARG A 72 5.84 8.52 3.12
CA ARG A 72 5.85 10.00 3.11
C ARG A 72 5.41 10.59 1.76
N ILE A 73 4.28 10.16 1.22
CA ILE A 73 3.80 10.53 -0.12
C ILE A 73 3.90 12.03 -0.48
N LYS A 74 3.59 12.93 0.47
CA LYS A 74 3.62 14.38 0.23
C LYS A 74 5.03 14.97 0.07
N GLU A 75 6.07 14.32 0.59
CA GLU A 75 7.47 14.81 0.50
C GLU A 75 8.08 14.74 -0.91
N TRP A 76 7.41 14.00 -1.80
CA TRP A 76 7.82 13.81 -3.18
C TRP A 76 7.31 14.91 -4.12
N VAL A 77 6.39 15.76 -3.65
CA VAL A 77 5.93 16.92 -4.41
C VAL A 77 7.14 17.81 -4.77
N GLY A 78 7.38 17.93 -6.08
CA GLY A 78 8.49 18.70 -6.64
C GLY A 78 9.80 17.93 -6.83
N PHE A 79 10.03 16.81 -6.12
CA PHE A 79 11.27 16.03 -6.28
C PHE A 79 11.41 15.48 -7.71
N PHE A 80 10.37 14.82 -8.23
CA PHE A 80 10.44 14.22 -9.57
C PHE A 80 10.47 15.24 -10.72
N LYS A 81 10.35 16.55 -10.44
CA LYS A 81 10.51 17.60 -11.46
C LYS A 81 11.97 17.82 -11.87
N ALA A 82 12.94 17.42 -11.04
CA ALA A 82 14.36 17.65 -11.30
C ALA A 82 15.25 16.49 -10.80
N PRO A 83 16.21 15.96 -11.59
CA PRO A 83 16.49 16.30 -12.99
C PRO A 83 15.53 15.54 -13.94
N ASP A 84 14.44 16.20 -14.37
CA ASP A 84 13.47 15.74 -15.38
C ASP A 84 13.24 14.22 -15.39
N PHE A 85 12.69 13.68 -14.29
CA PHE A 85 12.34 12.27 -14.23
C PHE A 85 11.24 11.99 -15.25
N LYS A 86 11.43 10.95 -16.06
CA LYS A 86 10.49 10.54 -17.11
C LYS A 86 9.95 9.16 -16.83
N ASN A 87 8.67 8.97 -17.13
CA ASN A 87 7.98 7.69 -17.06
C ASN A 87 8.20 7.02 -15.68
N ILE A 88 7.76 7.72 -14.65
CA ILE A 88 7.81 7.29 -13.25
C ILE A 88 6.41 7.06 -12.73
N ILE A 89 6.31 6.20 -11.72
CA ILE A 89 5.09 5.98 -10.93
C ILE A 89 5.50 6.04 -9.46
N LEU A 90 4.72 6.71 -8.62
CA LEU A 90 4.93 6.66 -7.18
C LEU A 90 4.04 5.55 -6.59
N ASP A 91 4.64 4.69 -5.77
CA ASP A 91 3.95 3.64 -5.05
C ASP A 91 3.67 4.04 -3.60
N THR A 92 2.47 3.74 -3.11
CA THR A 92 2.04 3.95 -1.73
C THR A 92 1.24 2.75 -1.22
N HIS A 93 1.48 2.37 0.03
CA HIS A 93 0.83 1.24 0.68
C HIS A 93 -0.24 1.72 1.66
N LEU A 94 -1.50 1.36 1.42
CA LEU A 94 -2.66 1.93 2.12
C LEU A 94 -3.46 0.83 2.82
N TYR A 95 -3.16 0.63 4.11
CA TYR A 95 -3.78 -0.40 4.93
C TYR A 95 -4.79 0.17 5.94
N VAL A 96 -6.08 -0.14 5.76
CA VAL A 96 -7.15 0.32 6.66
C VAL A 96 -6.96 -0.14 8.11
N MET A 97 -6.32 -1.30 8.36
CA MET A 97 -5.95 -1.74 9.72
C MET A 97 -5.10 -0.72 10.49
N MET A 98 -4.36 0.15 9.81
CA MET A 98 -3.54 1.16 10.47
C MET A 98 -4.40 2.17 11.23
N HIS A 99 -5.65 2.38 10.82
CA HIS A 99 -6.61 3.16 11.59
C HIS A 99 -6.82 2.55 12.99
N THR A 100 -6.98 1.23 13.07
CA THR A 100 -7.17 0.51 14.34
C THR A 100 -5.89 0.48 15.18
N VAL A 101 -4.73 0.31 14.52
CA VAL A 101 -3.43 0.23 15.22
C VAL A 101 -3.03 1.57 15.83
N THR A 102 -3.30 2.68 15.13
CA THR A 102 -2.93 4.03 15.58
C THR A 102 -3.98 4.63 16.51
N ASN A 103 -5.26 4.30 16.29
CA ASN A 103 -6.37 4.74 17.12
C ASN A 103 -6.88 3.57 17.98
N ARG A 104 -8.19 3.51 18.17
CA ARG A 104 -8.90 2.38 18.79
C ARG A 104 -9.82 1.76 17.76
N ASP A 105 -10.30 0.56 18.06
CA ASP A 105 -11.34 -0.10 17.26
C ASP A 105 -12.53 0.82 16.96
N ALA A 106 -13.03 0.77 15.73
CA ALA A 106 -14.00 1.72 15.19
C ALA A 106 -15.27 1.03 14.67
N SER A 107 -16.25 1.81 14.21
CA SER A 107 -17.42 1.28 13.50
C SER A 107 -17.11 1.07 12.01
N LEU A 108 -17.94 0.30 11.30
CA LEU A 108 -17.83 0.18 9.84
C LEU A 108 -17.85 1.56 9.16
N ASP A 109 -18.78 2.42 9.55
CA ASP A 109 -18.89 3.78 9.01
C ASP A 109 -17.64 4.63 9.26
N ASP A 110 -16.94 4.43 10.37
CA ASP A 110 -15.68 5.11 10.64
C ASP A 110 -14.56 4.63 9.69
N TYR A 111 -14.47 3.32 9.45
CA TYR A 111 -13.49 2.78 8.50
C TYR A 111 -13.77 3.25 7.07
N VAL A 112 -15.02 3.23 6.63
CA VAL A 112 -15.43 3.76 5.32
C VAL A 112 -15.07 5.24 5.21
N ARG A 113 -15.42 6.06 6.22
CA ARG A 113 -15.02 7.48 6.25
C ARG A 113 -13.52 7.69 6.23
N HIS A 114 -12.75 6.85 6.92
CA HIS A 114 -11.30 6.91 6.91
C HIS A 114 -10.73 6.62 5.52
N ILE A 115 -11.23 5.58 4.84
CA ILE A 115 -10.82 5.26 3.48
C ILE A 115 -11.16 6.43 2.53
N ASP A 116 -12.39 6.96 2.59
CA ASP A 116 -12.80 8.05 1.71
C ASP A 116 -11.99 9.34 1.95
N ASN A 117 -11.86 9.77 3.21
CA ASN A 117 -11.29 11.08 3.54
C ASN A 117 -9.77 11.08 3.66
N GLU A 118 -9.15 9.98 4.06
CA GLU A 118 -7.69 9.93 4.18
C GLU A 118 -7.08 9.33 2.91
N PHE A 119 -7.52 8.15 2.48
CA PHE A 119 -6.96 7.52 1.28
C PHE A 119 -7.44 8.21 0.01
N GLY A 120 -8.75 8.36 -0.16
CA GLY A 120 -9.35 8.98 -1.34
C GLY A 120 -8.86 10.41 -1.57
N SER A 121 -8.91 11.26 -0.55
CA SER A 121 -8.43 12.65 -0.67
C SER A 121 -6.91 12.74 -0.88
N THR A 122 -6.11 11.87 -0.26
CA THR A 122 -4.65 11.85 -0.52
C THR A 122 -4.36 11.47 -1.97
N LEU A 123 -5.04 10.46 -2.52
CA LEU A 123 -4.87 10.07 -3.92
C LEU A 123 -5.37 11.13 -4.90
N GLU A 124 -6.50 11.78 -4.60
CA GLU A 124 -7.00 12.91 -5.39
C GLU A 124 -5.98 14.05 -5.44
N GLU A 125 -5.41 14.43 -4.29
CA GLU A 125 -4.41 15.50 -4.19
C GLU A 125 -3.11 15.11 -4.91
N MET A 126 -2.58 13.92 -4.63
CA MET A 126 -1.26 13.50 -5.09
C MET A 126 -1.23 13.11 -6.57
N SER A 127 -2.34 12.62 -7.13
CA SER A 127 -2.45 12.28 -8.55
C SER A 127 -2.25 13.49 -9.48
N GLN A 128 -2.38 14.72 -8.96
CA GLN A 128 -2.08 15.95 -9.69
C GLN A 128 -0.57 16.17 -9.93
N TYR A 129 0.29 15.47 -9.19
CA TYR A 129 1.74 15.64 -9.24
C TYR A 129 2.47 14.47 -9.91
N PHE A 130 1.96 13.26 -9.81
CA PHE A 130 2.56 12.05 -10.36
C PHE A 130 1.51 10.93 -10.54
N PRO A 131 1.72 9.98 -11.47
CA PRO A 131 0.96 8.72 -11.52
C PRO A 131 1.16 7.93 -10.23
N ILE A 132 0.10 7.30 -9.72
CA ILE A 132 0.12 6.59 -8.43
C ILE A 132 -0.22 5.11 -8.63
N LEU A 133 0.61 4.24 -8.06
CA LEU A 133 0.29 2.85 -7.78
C LEU A 133 -0.12 2.75 -6.31
N VAL A 134 -1.26 2.12 -6.02
CA VAL A 134 -1.55 1.61 -4.67
C VAL A 134 -1.03 0.19 -4.61
N GLY A 135 0.27 0.01 -4.33
CA GLY A 135 1.00 -1.24 -4.51
C GLY A 135 0.65 -2.31 -3.50
N GLU A 136 0.19 -1.90 -2.32
CA GLU A 136 -0.31 -2.81 -1.31
C GLU A 136 -1.55 -2.26 -0.59
N TRP A 137 -2.60 -3.08 -0.53
CA TRP A 137 -3.80 -2.87 0.29
C TRP A 137 -4.51 -4.21 0.53
N CYS A 138 -5.36 -4.28 1.56
CA CYS A 138 -6.15 -5.48 1.86
C CYS A 138 -7.45 -5.11 2.62
N LEU A 139 -8.32 -6.10 2.88
CA LEU A 139 -9.60 -5.87 3.56
C LEU A 139 -9.51 -5.89 5.09
N ASP A 140 -8.37 -6.29 5.68
CA ASP A 140 -8.24 -6.46 7.13
C ASP A 140 -8.32 -5.09 7.86
N THR A 141 -9.38 -4.90 8.64
CA THR A 141 -9.54 -3.73 9.52
C THR A 141 -8.89 -3.94 10.89
N LYS A 142 -8.46 -5.16 11.22
CA LYS A 142 -8.04 -5.60 12.58
C LYS A 142 -9.06 -5.34 13.68
N SER A 143 -10.32 -5.07 13.33
CA SER A 143 -11.37 -4.88 14.32
C SER A 143 -11.71 -6.23 14.99
N PRO A 144 -11.59 -6.35 16.32
CA PRO A 144 -11.98 -7.57 17.04
C PRO A 144 -13.48 -7.85 16.95
N LYS A 145 -14.31 -6.85 16.62
CA LYS A 145 -15.75 -7.05 16.43
C LYS A 145 -16.07 -7.98 15.25
N THR A 146 -15.18 -8.03 14.26
CA THR A 146 -15.37 -8.86 13.04
C THR A 146 -15.40 -10.36 13.34
N THR A 147 -14.88 -10.81 14.49
CA THR A 147 -14.91 -12.23 14.89
C THR A 147 -16.25 -12.67 15.44
N ALA A 148 -17.13 -11.74 15.80
CA ALA A 148 -18.46 -12.02 16.34
C ALA A 148 -19.58 -11.90 15.30
N LEU A 149 -19.25 -11.49 14.08
CA LEU A 149 -20.20 -11.36 12.98
C LEU A 149 -20.62 -12.73 12.46
N THR A 150 -21.89 -12.85 12.08
CA THR A 150 -22.38 -13.97 11.26
C THR A 150 -21.77 -13.91 9.85
N ASP A 151 -21.86 -15.00 9.09
CA ASP A 151 -21.32 -15.05 7.72
C ASP A 151 -21.87 -13.94 6.83
N GLN A 152 -23.17 -13.65 6.92
CA GLN A 152 -23.81 -12.60 6.13
C GLN A 152 -23.36 -11.20 6.57
N GLU A 153 -23.30 -10.92 7.88
CA GLU A 153 -22.82 -9.64 8.39
C GLU A 153 -21.35 -9.40 8.04
N ARG A 154 -20.54 -10.47 8.07
CA ARG A 154 -19.13 -10.43 7.66
C ARG A 154 -19.00 -10.12 6.16
N LEU A 155 -19.82 -10.77 5.33
CA LEU A 155 -19.87 -10.51 3.89
C LEU A 155 -20.24 -9.04 3.61
N ASP A 156 -21.30 -8.54 4.23
CA ASP A 156 -21.76 -7.15 4.04
C ASP A 156 -20.73 -6.14 4.54
N TYR A 157 -20.10 -6.40 5.69
CA TYR A 157 -19.04 -5.56 6.26
C TYR A 157 -17.85 -5.42 5.30
N PHE A 158 -17.30 -6.53 4.82
CA PHE A 158 -16.09 -6.48 3.99
C PHE A 158 -16.37 -6.05 2.55
N ARG A 159 -17.59 -6.23 2.03
CA ARG A 159 -18.02 -5.61 0.78
C ARG A 159 -18.07 -4.10 0.88
N ALA A 160 -18.62 -3.55 1.97
CA ALA A 160 -18.61 -2.10 2.18
C ALA A 160 -17.17 -1.54 2.27
N ILE A 161 -16.26 -2.27 2.92
CA ILE A 161 -14.83 -1.93 2.93
C ILE A 161 -14.22 -2.01 1.52
N ALA A 162 -14.52 -3.06 0.74
CA ALA A 162 -14.03 -3.21 -0.63
C ALA A 162 -14.53 -2.08 -1.54
N ASP A 163 -15.82 -1.75 -1.47
CA ASP A 163 -16.43 -0.69 -2.27
C ASP A 163 -15.83 0.69 -1.95
N ALA A 164 -15.57 0.97 -0.67
CA ALA A 164 -14.88 2.20 -0.25
C ALA A 164 -13.46 2.27 -0.82
N HIS A 165 -12.70 1.18 -0.77
CA HIS A 165 -11.37 1.11 -1.38
C HIS A 165 -11.44 1.35 -2.89
N PHE A 166 -12.30 0.63 -3.63
CA PHE A 166 -12.44 0.83 -5.08
C PHE A 166 -12.89 2.25 -5.44
N ASN A 167 -13.68 2.90 -4.59
CA ASN A 167 -14.02 4.31 -4.76
C ASN A 167 -12.80 5.22 -4.59
N ALA A 168 -11.97 5.00 -3.56
CA ALA A 168 -10.73 5.74 -3.33
C ALA A 168 -9.70 5.54 -4.46
N TRP A 169 -9.61 4.32 -5.01
CA TRP A 169 -8.64 3.96 -6.06
C TRP A 169 -8.93 4.58 -7.43
N LYS A 170 -10.08 5.26 -7.62
CA LYS A 170 -10.42 5.91 -8.90
C LYS A 170 -9.39 6.97 -9.35
N ASN A 171 -8.65 7.55 -8.42
CA ASN A 171 -7.58 8.52 -8.71
C ASN A 171 -6.18 7.87 -8.79
N ALA A 172 -6.07 6.56 -8.56
CA ALA A 172 -4.83 5.83 -8.77
C ALA A 172 -4.72 5.42 -10.24
N THR A 173 -3.48 5.32 -10.73
CA THR A 173 -3.18 4.74 -12.04
C THR A 173 -3.42 3.24 -12.01
N ALA A 174 -2.94 2.55 -10.98
CA ALA A 174 -3.15 1.12 -10.80
C ALA A 174 -3.18 0.79 -9.31
N TRP A 175 -3.57 -0.44 -8.98
CA TRP A 175 -3.52 -0.96 -7.62
C TRP A 175 -3.14 -2.45 -7.63
N CYS A 176 -2.58 -2.94 -6.53
CA CYS A 176 -2.22 -4.33 -6.32
C CYS A 176 -2.72 -4.80 -4.95
N TYR A 177 -3.58 -5.81 -4.94
CA TYR A 177 -4.08 -6.39 -3.70
C TYR A 177 -2.96 -7.18 -3.03
N TRP A 178 -2.71 -6.90 -1.75
CA TRP A 178 -1.73 -7.61 -0.97
C TRP A 178 -2.43 -8.68 -0.11
N SER A 179 -2.38 -9.95 -0.47
CA SER A 179 -1.60 -10.62 -1.53
C SER A 179 -2.51 -11.47 -2.43
N TYR A 180 -2.00 -11.98 -3.55
CA TYR A 180 -2.79 -12.85 -4.41
C TYR A 180 -3.24 -14.15 -3.70
N LYS A 181 -2.36 -14.74 -2.90
CA LYS A 181 -2.56 -16.06 -2.30
C LYS A 181 -1.74 -16.25 -1.02
N LEU A 182 -2.36 -16.84 -0.01
CA LEU A 182 -1.73 -17.31 1.21
C LEU A 182 -1.94 -18.82 1.41
N HIS A 183 -1.17 -19.39 2.34
CA HIS A 183 -1.32 -20.77 2.77
C HIS A 183 -1.76 -20.81 4.25
N GLY A 184 -2.69 -21.72 4.55
CA GLY A 184 -3.19 -21.95 5.91
C GLY A 184 -4.66 -21.58 6.04
N ASP A 185 -5.36 -22.35 6.88
CA ASP A 185 -6.79 -22.20 7.14
C ASP A 185 -7.00 -21.31 8.37
N ASN A 186 -7.08 -20.00 8.14
CA ASN A 186 -7.30 -18.99 9.16
C ASN A 186 -8.15 -17.85 8.59
N PRO A 187 -9.31 -17.50 9.18
CA PRO A 187 -10.19 -16.43 8.70
C PRO A 187 -9.53 -15.05 8.56
N VAL A 188 -8.43 -14.79 9.27
CA VAL A 188 -7.66 -13.56 9.06
C VAL A 188 -6.93 -13.60 7.71
N ASN A 189 -6.36 -14.74 7.32
CA ASN A 189 -5.64 -14.88 6.05
C ASN A 189 -6.57 -14.68 4.85
N ASP A 190 -7.85 -15.02 4.97
CA ASP A 190 -8.85 -14.80 3.90
C ASP A 190 -8.96 -13.33 3.48
N LEU A 191 -8.66 -12.40 4.40
CA LEU A 191 -8.67 -10.95 4.13
C LEU A 191 -7.37 -10.45 3.49
N TRP A 192 -6.34 -11.29 3.43
CA TRP A 192 -5.02 -11.02 2.85
C TRP A 192 -4.73 -11.92 1.64
N ASP A 193 -5.68 -12.77 1.25
CA ASP A 193 -5.64 -13.64 0.09
C ASP A 193 -6.73 -13.20 -0.89
N MET A 194 -6.33 -12.55 -1.97
CA MET A 194 -7.25 -12.04 -2.99
C MET A 194 -8.10 -13.15 -3.60
N GLY A 195 -7.49 -14.30 -3.91
CA GLY A 195 -8.20 -15.44 -4.49
C GLY A 195 -9.30 -15.95 -3.56
N LYS A 196 -9.00 -16.04 -2.26
CA LYS A 196 -9.97 -16.46 -1.24
C LYS A 196 -11.02 -15.40 -0.97
N ALA A 197 -10.65 -14.12 -0.91
CA ALA A 197 -11.58 -13.01 -0.76
C ALA A 197 -12.59 -12.96 -1.92
N ILE A 198 -12.14 -13.26 -3.14
CA ILE A 198 -13.02 -13.43 -4.31
C ILE A 198 -13.92 -14.66 -4.15
N GLU A 199 -13.37 -15.83 -3.81
CA GLU A 199 -14.13 -17.08 -3.58
C GLU A 199 -15.26 -16.89 -2.56
N LEU A 200 -14.99 -16.17 -1.48
CA LEU A 200 -15.94 -15.83 -0.41
C LEU A 200 -16.92 -14.71 -0.80
N GLY A 201 -16.74 -14.09 -1.98
CA GLY A 201 -17.58 -13.01 -2.47
C GLY A 201 -17.37 -11.66 -1.76
N LEU A 202 -16.27 -11.51 -1.01
CA LEU A 202 -15.86 -10.25 -0.38
C LEU A 202 -15.34 -9.25 -1.43
N LEU A 203 -14.66 -9.78 -2.46
CA LEU A 203 -14.24 -9.03 -3.65
C LEU A 203 -15.05 -9.47 -4.89
N PRO A 204 -15.19 -8.58 -5.90
CA PRO A 204 -15.86 -8.91 -7.15
C PRO A 204 -15.22 -10.07 -7.92
N GLN A 205 -16.05 -10.89 -8.57
CA GLN A 205 -15.62 -12.05 -9.36
C GLN A 205 -14.95 -11.67 -10.69
N ASP A 206 -15.30 -10.51 -11.24
CA ASP A 206 -14.75 -10.01 -12.50
C ASP A 206 -13.29 -9.54 -12.39
N LEU A 207 -12.74 -9.40 -11.18
CA LEU A 207 -11.31 -9.22 -10.96
C LEU A 207 -10.45 -10.39 -11.47
N LEU A 208 -11.04 -11.57 -11.66
CA LEU A 208 -10.37 -12.72 -12.29
C LEU A 208 -10.47 -12.70 -13.82
N SER A 209 -11.24 -11.77 -14.40
CA SER A 209 -11.46 -11.70 -15.84
C SER A 209 -10.34 -10.93 -16.53
N PRO A 210 -9.67 -11.50 -17.55
CA PRO A 210 -8.64 -10.81 -18.33
C PRO A 210 -9.13 -9.55 -19.06
N THR A 211 -10.45 -9.34 -19.14
CA THR A 211 -11.11 -8.23 -19.84
C THR A 211 -11.60 -7.12 -18.91
N GLY A 212 -11.49 -7.28 -17.59
CA GLY A 212 -11.79 -6.21 -16.64
C GLY A 212 -10.74 -5.11 -16.80
N GLN A 213 -11.15 -3.94 -17.29
CA GLN A 213 -10.30 -2.75 -17.30
C GLN A 213 -10.05 -2.33 -15.84
N HIS A 214 -9.06 -2.93 -15.22
CA HIS A 214 -8.55 -2.57 -13.90
C HIS A 214 -7.04 -2.36 -14.00
N PHE A 215 -6.63 -1.43 -14.87
CA PHE A 215 -5.27 -0.93 -15.02
C PHE A 215 -5.29 0.56 -15.32
#